data_AF-A0A1Y4VAU2-F1
#
_entry.id   AF-A0A1Y4VAU2-F1
#
_cell.length_a   1.000
_cell.length_b   1.000
_cell.length_c   1.000
_cell.angle_alpha   90.00
_cell.angle_beta   90.00
_cell.angle_gamma   90.00
#
_symmetry.space_group_name_H-M   'P 1'
#
loop_
_entity.id
_entity.type
_entity.pdbx_description
1 polymer ?
#
loop_
_entity_poly.entity_id
_entity_poly.type
_entity_poly.pdbx_seq_one_letter_code
_entity_poly.pdbx_strand_id
1 'polypeptide(L)' 'MKAYNAFRTQVENIKTEKDLKDAHISICRAYSAYRISYEQFMELRKMMISKRAEKGFSWGKGI' A
#
# COMPACT_ATOMS: atom_id res chain seq x y z
N MET A 1 -7.82 4.06 -13.28
CA MET A 1 -6.36 4.25 -13.50
C MET A 1 -5.71 5.31 -12.60
N LYS A 2 -6.23 6.55 -12.52
CA LYS A 2 -5.58 7.62 -11.71
C LYS A 2 -5.35 7.26 -10.24
N ALA A 3 -6.34 6.67 -9.56
CA ALA A 3 -6.23 6.29 -8.15
C ALA A 3 -5.17 5.20 -7.91
N TYR A 4 -5.20 4.12 -8.71
CA TYR A 4 -4.20 3.05 -8.64
C TYR A 4 -2.77 3.58 -8.85
N ASN A 5 -2.56 4.41 -9.88
CA ASN A 5 -1.22 4.98 -10.14
C ASN A 5 -0.74 5.86 -8.99
N ALA A 6 -1.62 6.65 -8.37
CA ALA A 6 -1.28 7.46 -7.21
C ALA A 6 -0.85 6.58 -6.01
N PHE A 7 -1.58 5.49 -5.73
CA PHE A 7 -1.21 4.55 -4.68
C PHE A 7 0.07 3.79 -4.99
N ARG A 8 0.29 3.43 -6.25
CA ARG A 8 1.55 2.79 -6.67
C ARG A 8 2.74 3.70 -6.38
N THR A 9 2.67 4.97 -6.80
CA THR A 9 3.70 5.96 -6.49
C THR A 9 3.86 6.18 -4.98
N GLN A 10 2.76 6.17 -4.22
CA GLN A 10 2.83 6.27 -2.75
C GLN A 10 3.60 5.09 -2.14
N VAL A 11 3.33 3.85 -2.58
CA VAL A 11 4.01 2.65 -2.10
C VAL A 11 5.48 2.63 -2.49
N GLU A 12 5.81 3.04 -3.73
CA GLU A 12 7.19 3.14 -4.21
C GLU A 12 8.04 4.12 -3.37
N ASN A 13 7.42 5.18 -2.85
CA ASN A 13 8.07 6.23 -2.06
C ASN A 13 8.00 6.04 -0.55
N ILE A 14 7.61 4.87 -0.04
CA ILE A 14 7.60 4.58 1.39
C ILE A 14 9.03 4.65 1.96
N LYS A 15 9.24 5.51 2.96
CA LYS A 15 10.54 5.69 3.65
C LYS A 15 10.48 5.34 5.13
N THR A 16 9.31 5.44 5.74
CA THR A 16 9.10 5.23 7.17
C THR A 16 7.96 4.25 7.45
N GLU A 17 7.90 3.72 8.68
CA GLU A 17 6.74 2.91 9.11
C GLU A 17 5.43 3.69 9.06
N LYS A 18 5.47 5.00 9.30
CA LYS A 18 4.29 5.86 9.20
C LYS A 18 3.79 5.92 7.77
N ASP A 19 4.68 6.04 6.79
CA ASP A 19 4.29 6.03 5.37
C ASP A 19 3.62 4.71 5.00
N LEU A 20 4.16 3.57 5.47
CA LEU A 20 3.57 2.25 5.25
C LEU A 20 2.17 2.15 5.87
N LYS A 21 1.97 2.66 7.09
CA LYS A 21 0.67 2.71 7.77
C LYS A 21 -0.34 3.55 7.00
N ASP A 22 0.06 4.76 6.64
CA ASP A 22 -0.79 5.74 5.97
C ASP A 22 -1.18 5.26 4.56
N ALA A 23 -0.25 4.63 3.84
CA ALA A 23 -0.53 3.97 2.57
C ALA A 23 -1.53 2.81 2.75
N HIS A 24 -1.35 1.96 3.76
CA HIS A 24 -2.23 0.81 4.01
C HIS A 24 -3.67 1.27 4.24
N ILE A 25 -3.86 2.24 5.13
CA ILE A 25 -5.17 2.81 5.46
C ILE A 25 -5.82 3.43 4.22
N SER A 26 -5.06 4.20 3.44
CA SER A 26 -5.57 4.88 2.24
C SER A 26 -6.00 3.89 1.17
N ILE A 27 -5.21 2.85 0.93
CA ILE A 27 -5.48 1.78 -0.04
C ILE A 27 -6.69 0.95 0.38
N CYS A 28 -6.78 0.54 1.65
CA CYS A 28 -7.94 -0.18 2.19
C CYS A 28 -9.23 0.64 2.04
N ARG A 29 -9.20 1.94 2.39
CA ARG A 29 -10.36 2.83 2.20
C ARG A 29 -10.75 2.96 0.73
N ALA A 30 -9.78 3.07 -0.18
CA ALA A 30 -10.05 3.16 -1.60
C ALA A 30 -10.69 1.87 -2.14
N TYR A 31 -10.23 0.71 -1.67
CA TYR A 31 -10.81 -0.58 -2.01
C TYR A 31 -12.26 -0.70 -1.48
N SER A 32 -12.50 -0.38 -0.21
CA SER A 32 -13.86 -0.40 0.37
C SER A 32 -14.81 0.59 -0.32
N ALA A 33 -14.30 1.67 -0.91
CA ALA A 33 -15.07 2.64 -1.67
C ALA A 33 -15.17 2.29 -3.18
N TYR A 34 -14.78 1.08 -3.60
CA TYR A 34 -14.80 0.60 -4.99
C TYR A 34 -14.00 1.49 -5.97
N ARG A 35 -13.02 2.24 -5.48
CA ARG A 35 -12.18 3.13 -6.31
C ARG A 35 -11.03 2.40 -7.00
N ILE A 36 -10.69 1.22 -6.49
CA ILE A 36 -9.72 0.27 -7.06
C ILE A 36 -10.32 -1.12 -7.04
N SER A 37 -9.95 -1.97 -8.00
CA SER A 37 -10.40 -3.36 -8.03
C SER A 37 -9.68 -4.21 -6.98
N TYR A 38 -10.19 -5.43 -6.77
CA TYR A 38 -9.53 -6.40 -5.90
C TYR A 38 -8.12 -6.76 -6.41
N GLU A 39 -7.94 -6.93 -7.72
CA GLU A 39 -6.63 -7.22 -8.33
C GLU A 39 -5.65 -6.09 -8.06
N GLN A 40 -6.09 -4.85 -8.27
CA GLN A 40 -5.29 -3.65 -8.00
C GLN A 40 -4.92 -3.54 -6.52
N PHE A 41 -5.85 -3.83 -5.62
CA PHE A 41 -5.58 -3.89 -4.18
C PHE A 41 -4.52 -4.95 -3.85
N MET A 42 -4.64 -6.14 -4.41
CA MET A 42 -3.70 -7.25 -4.16
C MET A 42 -2.30 -6.97 -4.70
N GLU A 43 -2.18 -6.30 -5.84
CA GLU A 43 -0.89 -5.83 -6.36
C GLU A 43 -0.23 -4.82 -5.43
N LEU A 44 -0.97 -3.79 -5.02
CA LEU A 44 -0.48 -2.78 -4.10
C LEU A 44 -0.06 -3.41 -2.75
N ARG A 45 -0.86 -4.36 -2.24
CA ARG A 45 -0.55 -5.11 -1.02
C ARG A 45 0.76 -5.88 -1.14
N LYS A 46 0.99 -6.60 -2.25
CA LYS A 46 2.27 -7.30 -2.50
C LYS A 46 3.46 -6.34 -2.50
N MET A 47 3.31 -5.18 -3.16
CA MET A 47 4.36 -4.15 -3.18
C MET A 47 4.65 -3.62 -1.77
N MET A 48 3.62 -3.38 -0.96
CA MET A 48 3.80 -2.94 0.43
C MET A 48 4.52 -3.96 1.30
N ILE A 49 4.20 -5.26 1.15
CA ILE A 49 4.91 -6.34 1.85
C ILE A 49 6.40 -6.35 1.46
N SER A 50 6.69 -6.20 0.16
CA SER A 50 8.07 -6.11 -0.32
C SER A 50 8.79 -4.90 0.25
N LYS A 51 8.16 -3.71 0.25
CA LYS A 51 8.74 -2.49 0.82
C LYS A 51 8.96 -2.59 2.33
N ARG A 52 8.02 -3.19 3.05
CA ARG A 52 8.17 -3.49 4.48
C ARG A 52 9.40 -4.35 4.74
N ALA A 53 9.58 -5.42 3.98
CA ALA A 53 10.72 -6.32 4.11
C ALA A 53 12.04 -5.61 3.76
N GLU A 54 12.08 -4.87 2.65
CA GLU A 54 13.25 -4.09 2.20
C GLU A 54 13.73 -3.11 3.27
N LYS A 55 12.80 -2.43 3.95
CA LYS A 55 13.12 -1.41 4.96
C LYS A 55 13.28 -1.97 6.38
N GLY A 56 13.05 -3.26 6.61
CA GLY A 56 13.13 -3.88 7.93
C GLY A 56 12.07 -3.38 8.92
N PHE A 57 10.89 -2.96 8.43
CA PHE A 57 9.84 -2.42 9.29
C PHE A 57 9.20 -3.50 10.18
N SER A 58 9.02 -3.16 11.45
CA SER A 58 8.42 -4.04 12.46
C SER A 58 6.90 -4.06 12.34
N TRP A 59 6.30 -2.91 12.03
CA TRP A 59 4.87 -2.82 11.77
C TRP A 59 4.47 -3.56 10.48
N GLY A 60 3.21 -4.00 10.41
CA GLY A 60 2.63 -4.54 9.19
C GLY A 60 3.01 -5.99 8.86
N LYS A 61 3.43 -6.78 9.85
CA LYS A 61 3.72 -8.22 9.68
C LYS A 61 2.55 -9.05 9.14
N GLY A 62 1.32 -8.58 9.38
CA GLY A 62 0.08 -9.22 8.91
C GLY A 62 -0.66 -8.40 7.86
N ILE A 63 -0.03 -7.37 7.26
CA ILE A 63 -0.57 -6.75 6.04
C ILE A 63 -0.69 -7.82 4.99
#